data_AF-A0A2U2RPG7-F1
#
_entry.id   AF-A0A2U2RPG7-F1
#
_cell.length_a   1.000
_cell.length_b   1.000
_cell.length_c   1.000
_cell.angle_alpha   90.00
_cell.angle_beta   90.00
_cell.angle_gamma   90.00
#
_symmetry.space_group_name_H-M   'P 1'
#
loop_
_entity.id
_entity.type
_entity.pdbx_description
1 polymer ?
#
loop_
_entity_poly.entity_id
_entity_poly.type
_entity_poly.pdbx_seq_one_letter_code
_entity_poly.pdbx_strand_id
1 'polypeptide(L)'
;MSGERAPGAVSSAPRQGIDPQAMEFLRRLAGPDAEQLDTETMLRRMQGRMRSFLLEYKFALDEVSTKVGILREQFDAAHEHSPIEHVKTRLKSVESLMAKIALRGVPADLTQIREQIFDIAGLRVTSPYVADVHLVADALRRQEDLTVLQEKDYIAAPKPNGYRSLHLIVRVPVFLAEKTVHVPVEIQLRTIAMDFWSSTEHSLRYKFDGDVPEQHSRRMSQIAETTRELDEQMAELRRVLAS
;
A
#
# COMPACT_ATOMS: atom_id res chain seq x y z
N MET A 1 56.64 37.95 -18.07
CA MET A 1 55.28 38.50 -17.89
C MET A 1 54.38 37.35 -17.49
N SER A 2 54.33 37.11 -16.18
CA SER A 2 53.56 36.03 -15.56
C SER A 2 52.21 36.61 -15.16
N GLY A 3 51.13 36.14 -15.78
CA GLY A 3 49.77 36.57 -15.50
C GLY A 3 49.14 35.71 -14.40
N GLU A 4 49.00 36.30 -13.22
CA GLU A 4 48.27 35.79 -12.07
C GLU A 4 46.76 35.69 -12.40
N ARG A 5 46.16 34.50 -12.30
CA ARG A 5 44.70 34.33 -12.37
C ARG A 5 44.11 34.40 -10.96
N ALA A 6 43.19 35.34 -10.76
CA ALA A 6 42.39 35.50 -9.55
C ALA A 6 41.54 34.25 -9.25
N PRO A 7 41.23 33.96 -7.97
CA PRO A 7 40.35 32.87 -7.60
C PRO A 7 38.89 33.24 -7.89
N GLY A 8 38.24 32.45 -8.74
CA GLY A 8 36.82 32.56 -9.03
C GLY A 8 35.97 32.25 -7.79
N ALA A 9 35.04 33.15 -7.51
CA ALA A 9 34.16 33.14 -6.36
C ALA A 9 33.35 31.84 -6.22
N VAL A 10 33.19 31.41 -4.97
CA VAL A 10 32.21 30.42 -4.52
C VAL A 10 30.82 30.91 -4.90
N SER A 11 30.17 30.23 -5.85
CA SER A 11 28.75 30.41 -6.12
C SER A 11 27.96 29.72 -5.00
N SER A 12 27.63 30.47 -3.96
CA SER A 12 26.64 30.06 -2.96
C SER A 12 25.25 30.16 -3.58
N ALA A 13 24.71 29.01 -4.02
CA ALA A 13 23.30 28.90 -4.37
C ALA A 13 22.43 29.43 -3.20
N PRO A 14 21.33 30.15 -3.47
CA PRO A 14 20.52 30.73 -2.42
C PRO A 14 19.86 29.62 -1.60
N ARG A 15 19.95 29.72 -0.26
CA ARG A 15 19.09 28.98 0.66
C ARG A 15 17.65 29.39 0.37
N GLN A 16 16.97 28.70 -0.53
CA GLN A 16 15.54 28.86 -0.71
C GLN A 16 14.89 28.43 0.61
N GLY A 17 14.25 29.38 1.29
CA GLY A 17 13.41 29.08 2.44
C GLY A 17 12.35 28.06 2.05
N ILE A 18 11.84 27.33 3.03
CA ILE A 18 10.76 26.36 2.80
C ILE A 18 9.58 27.12 2.18
N ASP A 19 9.04 26.58 1.08
CA ASP A 19 7.86 27.10 0.39
C ASP A 19 6.74 27.46 1.40
N PRO A 20 6.19 28.70 1.37
CA PRO A 20 5.13 29.12 2.29
C PRO A 20 3.92 28.19 2.31
N GLN A 21 3.54 27.60 1.17
CA GLN A 21 2.43 26.64 1.13
C GLN A 21 2.80 25.33 1.83
N ALA A 22 4.02 24.83 1.61
CA ALA A 22 4.54 23.68 2.34
C ALA A 22 4.62 23.93 3.85
N MET A 23 5.05 25.12 4.29
CA MET A 23 5.08 25.47 5.71
C MET A 23 3.70 25.49 6.36
N GLU A 24 2.70 26.04 5.66
CA GLU A 24 1.32 26.03 6.13
C GLU A 24 0.75 24.61 6.22
N PHE A 25 1.08 23.76 5.25
CA PHE A 25 0.73 22.34 5.28
C PHE A 25 1.31 21.62 6.51
N LEU A 26 2.61 21.80 6.76
CA LEU A 26 3.28 21.21 7.92
C LEU A 26 2.72 21.74 9.25
N ARG A 27 2.36 23.01 9.30
CA ARG A 27 1.74 23.63 10.46
C ARG A 27 0.39 23.00 10.78
N ARG A 28 -0.47 22.79 9.79
CA ARG A 28 -1.77 22.12 9.98
C ARG A 28 -1.61 20.69 10.50
N LEU A 29 -0.63 19.95 9.99
CA LEU A 29 -0.31 18.61 10.50
C LEU A 29 0.22 18.62 11.95
N ALA A 30 0.88 19.69 12.38
CA ALA A 30 1.31 19.88 13.77
C ALA A 30 0.13 20.12 14.73
N GLY A 31 -1.03 20.52 14.22
CA GLY A 31 -2.27 20.70 14.97
C GLY A 31 -2.74 22.15 15.08
N PRO A 32 -3.92 22.39 15.68
CA PRO A 32 -4.57 23.71 15.70
C PRO A 32 -3.75 24.79 16.41
N ASP A 33 -3.00 24.47 17.47
CA ASP A 33 -2.21 25.47 18.22
C ASP A 33 -0.79 25.67 17.66
N ALA A 34 -0.52 25.16 16.45
CA ALA A 34 0.82 25.20 15.87
C ALA A 34 1.25 26.58 15.37
N GLU A 35 0.32 27.53 15.26
CA GLU A 35 0.62 28.92 14.85
C GLU A 35 1.54 29.67 15.81
N GLN A 36 1.46 29.34 17.10
CA GLN A 36 2.21 30.01 18.18
C GLN A 36 3.58 29.38 18.43
N LEU A 37 3.88 28.26 17.78
CA LEU A 37 5.12 27.53 17.98
C LEU A 37 6.22 28.10 17.09
N ASP A 38 7.44 28.13 17.61
CA ASP A 38 8.61 28.29 16.76
C ASP A 38 8.73 27.10 15.79
N THR A 39 9.45 27.31 14.69
CA THR A 39 9.56 26.32 13.60
C THR A 39 10.08 24.97 14.08
N GLU A 40 11.04 24.95 15.01
CA GLU A 40 11.65 23.71 15.48
C GLU A 40 10.66 22.91 16.34
N THR A 41 10.00 23.57 17.29
CA THR A 41 8.97 22.95 18.12
C THR A 41 7.78 22.47 17.29
N MET A 42 7.35 23.25 16.29
CA MET A 42 6.31 22.88 15.35
C MET A 42 6.65 21.60 14.58
N LEU A 43 7.86 21.50 14.03
CA LEU A 43 8.32 20.32 13.27
C LEU A 43 8.42 19.08 14.17
N ARG A 44 8.96 19.21 15.39
CA ARG A 44 9.00 18.11 16.36
C ARG A 44 7.58 17.62 16.71
N ARG A 45 6.63 18.54 16.93
CA ARG A 45 5.23 18.21 17.21
C ARG A 45 4.57 17.49 16.03
N MET A 46 4.78 17.98 14.80
CA MET A 46 4.29 17.34 13.58
C MET A 46 4.85 15.92 13.41
N GLN A 47 6.17 15.75 13.59
CA GLN A 47 6.83 14.44 13.54
C GLN A 47 6.25 13.48 14.59
N GLY A 48 6.03 13.96 15.82
CA GLY A 48 5.39 13.17 16.88
C GLY A 48 3.98 12.71 16.51
N ARG A 49 3.14 13.63 16.03
CA ARG A 49 1.76 13.32 15.57
C ARG A 49 1.75 12.33 14.41
N MET A 50 2.62 12.53 13.42
CA MET A 50 2.73 11.64 12.26
C MET A 50 3.23 10.25 12.67
N ARG A 51 4.20 10.17 13.59
CA ARG A 51 4.67 8.89 14.14
C ARG A 51 3.55 8.14 14.85
N SER A 52 2.79 8.82 15.72
CA SER A 52 1.65 8.20 16.40
C SER A 52 0.58 7.76 15.40
N PHE A 53 0.26 8.58 14.40
CA PHE A 53 -0.68 8.24 13.34
C PHE A 53 -0.26 6.97 12.57
N LEU A 54 0.99 6.88 12.12
CA LEU A 54 1.50 5.70 11.42
C LEU A 54 1.59 4.46 12.32
N LEU A 55 1.79 4.66 13.62
CA LEU A 55 1.79 3.57 14.60
C LEU A 55 0.40 2.92 14.71
N GLU A 56 -0.68 3.71 14.65
CA GLU A 56 -2.06 3.18 14.58
C GLU A 56 -2.23 2.24 13.36
N TYR A 57 -1.66 2.59 12.21
CA TYR A 57 -1.68 1.73 11.01
C TYR A 57 -0.78 0.50 11.12
N LYS A 58 0.36 0.61 11.80
CA LYS A 58 1.20 -0.55 12.10
C LYS A 58 0.42 -1.56 12.94
N PHE A 59 -0.24 -1.11 14.01
CA PHE A 59 -1.02 -2.00 14.86
C PHE A 59 -2.22 -2.61 14.13
N ALA A 60 -2.90 -1.84 13.28
CA ALA A 60 -3.94 -2.39 12.40
C ALA A 60 -3.40 -3.50 11.49
N LEU A 61 -2.19 -3.32 10.93
CA LEU A 61 -1.53 -4.37 10.14
C LEU A 61 -1.20 -5.60 10.98
N ASP A 62 -0.69 -5.41 12.20
CA ASP A 62 -0.36 -6.53 13.09
C ASP A 62 -1.62 -7.35 13.41
N GLU A 63 -2.73 -6.70 13.74
CA GLU A 63 -4.02 -7.37 14.01
C GLU A 63 -4.55 -8.17 12.80
N VAL A 64 -4.58 -7.56 11.62
CA VAL A 64 -5.02 -8.27 10.39
C VAL A 64 -4.04 -9.39 10.04
N SER A 65 -2.74 -9.20 10.25
CA SER A 65 -1.73 -10.24 10.00
C SER A 65 -1.94 -11.44 10.90
N THR A 66 -2.24 -11.23 12.18
CA THR A 66 -2.59 -12.31 13.12
C THR A 66 -3.86 -13.03 12.66
N LYS A 67 -4.90 -12.30 12.26
CA LYS A 67 -6.14 -12.90 11.74
C LYS A 67 -5.90 -13.79 10.51
N VAL A 68 -5.11 -13.31 9.55
CA VAL A 68 -4.75 -14.08 8.36
C VAL A 68 -3.87 -15.28 8.72
N GLY A 69 -2.96 -15.13 9.69
CA GLY A 69 -2.13 -16.23 10.21
C GLY A 69 -2.97 -17.35 10.84
N ILE A 70 -3.96 -16.99 11.66
CA ILE A 70 -4.89 -17.95 12.25
C ILE A 70 -5.69 -18.67 11.15
N LEU A 71 -6.21 -17.92 10.15
CA LEU A 71 -6.91 -18.54 9.02
C LEU A 71 -6.03 -19.54 8.29
N ARG A 72 -4.75 -19.20 8.04
CA ARG A 72 -3.79 -20.11 7.41
C ARG A 72 -3.65 -21.41 8.22
N GLU A 73 -3.39 -21.32 9.52
CA GLU A 73 -3.24 -22.50 10.39
C GLU A 73 -4.52 -23.36 10.42
N GLN A 74 -5.70 -22.73 10.48
CA GLN A 74 -6.98 -23.41 10.43
C GLN A 74 -7.20 -24.15 9.11
N PHE A 75 -6.87 -23.51 7.99
CA PHE A 75 -6.99 -24.13 6.69
C PHE A 75 -6.01 -25.30 6.53
N ASP A 76 -4.75 -25.14 6.97
CA ASP A 76 -3.72 -26.18 6.93
C ASP A 76 -4.14 -27.44 7.72
N ALA A 77 -4.87 -27.26 8.82
CA ALA A 77 -5.38 -28.35 9.63
C ALA A 77 -6.62 -29.05 9.03
N ALA A 78 -7.42 -28.33 8.24
CA ALA A 78 -8.73 -28.80 7.75
C ALA A 78 -8.73 -29.25 6.29
N HIS A 79 -7.74 -28.87 5.49
CA HIS A 79 -7.71 -29.09 4.04
C HIS A 79 -6.47 -29.88 3.64
N GLU A 80 -6.56 -30.56 2.50
CA GLU A 80 -5.39 -31.22 1.90
C GLU A 80 -4.32 -30.23 1.42
N HIS A 81 -4.66 -28.95 1.26
CA HIS A 81 -3.72 -27.89 0.93
C HIS A 81 -4.07 -26.56 1.62
N SER A 82 -3.07 -25.71 1.80
CA SER A 82 -3.26 -24.35 2.28
C SER A 82 -3.81 -23.43 1.17
N PRO A 83 -4.86 -22.64 1.40
CA PRO A 83 -5.25 -21.56 0.52
C PRO A 83 -4.40 -20.29 0.72
N ILE A 84 -3.47 -20.27 1.70
CA ILE A 84 -2.57 -19.13 1.98
C ILE A 84 -1.11 -19.60 1.94
N GLU A 85 -0.39 -19.23 0.89
CA GLU A 85 1.02 -19.57 0.72
C GLU A 85 1.93 -18.67 1.56
N HIS A 86 1.77 -17.36 1.38
CA HIS A 86 2.55 -16.37 2.11
C HIS A 86 1.81 -15.04 2.25
N VAL A 87 2.20 -14.29 3.28
CA VAL A 87 1.67 -12.97 3.59
C VAL A 87 2.82 -11.97 3.63
N LYS A 88 2.62 -10.81 3.01
CA LYS A 88 3.56 -9.67 3.07
C LYS A 88 2.82 -8.45 3.57
N THR A 89 3.40 -7.73 4.51
CA THR A 89 2.86 -6.46 4.99
C THR A 89 3.69 -5.30 4.44
N ARG A 90 3.04 -4.14 4.29
CA ARG A 90 3.69 -2.90 3.90
C ARG A 90 3.01 -1.74 4.59
N LEU A 91 3.80 -0.96 5.31
CA LEU A 91 3.41 0.37 5.76
C LEU A 91 3.99 1.42 4.79
N LYS A 92 3.18 2.37 4.35
CA LYS A 92 3.61 3.44 3.45
C LYS A 92 4.60 4.36 4.19
N SER A 93 5.70 4.75 3.53
CA SER A 93 6.63 5.75 4.10
C SER A 93 5.96 7.12 4.19
N VAL A 94 6.44 7.96 5.11
CA VAL A 94 5.96 9.35 5.24
C VAL A 94 6.06 10.09 3.91
N GLU A 95 7.19 9.98 3.20
CA GLU A 95 7.39 10.66 1.91
C GLU A 95 6.36 10.21 0.87
N SER A 96 6.14 8.89 0.76
CA SER A 96 5.15 8.32 -0.17
C SER A 96 3.71 8.70 0.20
N LEU A 97 3.42 8.84 1.50
CA LEU A 97 2.12 9.32 1.99
C LEU A 97 1.92 10.79 1.64
N MET A 98 2.92 11.64 1.91
CA MET A 98 2.89 13.08 1.61
C MET A 98 2.71 13.33 0.12
N ALA A 99 3.45 12.61 -0.74
CA ALA A 99 3.28 12.69 -2.19
C ALA A 99 1.84 12.30 -2.62
N LYS A 100 1.26 11.28 -1.98
CA LYS A 100 -0.11 10.83 -2.28
C LYS A 100 -1.18 11.82 -1.79
N ILE A 101 -0.97 12.44 -0.64
CA ILE A 101 -1.83 13.50 -0.10
C ILE A 101 -1.84 14.68 -1.07
N ALA A 102 -0.67 15.15 -1.49
CA ALA A 102 -0.53 16.25 -2.45
C ALA A 102 -1.21 15.93 -3.79
N LEU A 103 -0.94 14.74 -4.35
CA LEU A 103 -1.53 14.30 -5.62
C LEU A 103 -3.07 14.23 -5.59
N ARG A 104 -3.65 13.85 -4.44
CA ARG A 104 -5.12 13.76 -4.26
C ARG A 104 -5.76 15.05 -3.75
N GLY A 105 -4.97 16.07 -3.42
CA GLY A 105 -5.47 17.31 -2.82
C GLY A 105 -6.16 17.09 -1.47
N VAL A 106 -5.74 16.07 -0.70
CA VAL A 106 -6.33 15.80 0.62
C VAL A 106 -5.90 16.90 1.60
N PRO A 107 -6.82 17.46 2.41
CA PRO A 107 -6.46 18.43 3.43
C PRO A 107 -5.37 17.92 4.37
N ALA A 108 -4.55 18.84 4.88
CA ALA A 108 -3.48 18.60 5.85
C ALA A 108 -4.02 18.27 7.27
N ASP A 109 -4.93 17.32 7.35
CA ASP A 109 -5.61 16.88 8.58
C ASP A 109 -5.58 15.35 8.64
N LEU A 110 -5.15 14.81 9.79
CA LEU A 110 -4.95 13.36 9.96
C LEU A 110 -6.26 12.57 9.90
N THR A 111 -7.40 13.19 10.25
CA THR A 111 -8.71 12.56 10.15
C THR A 111 -9.11 12.44 8.68
N GLN A 112 -8.99 13.54 7.92
CA GLN A 112 -9.25 13.55 6.48
C GLN A 112 -8.33 12.60 5.71
N ILE A 113 -7.06 12.52 6.08
CA ILE A 113 -6.10 11.57 5.50
C ILE A 113 -6.58 10.12 5.71
N ARG A 114 -7.03 9.77 6.93
CA ARG A 114 -7.56 8.44 7.25
C ARG A 114 -8.83 8.11 6.45
N GLU A 115 -9.68 9.08 6.19
CA GLU A 115 -10.94 8.88 5.47
C GLU A 115 -10.78 8.77 3.95
N GLN A 116 -9.65 9.23 3.39
CA GLN A 116 -9.47 9.34 1.94
C GLN A 116 -8.30 8.52 1.37
N ILE A 117 -7.37 8.06 2.22
CA ILE A 117 -6.20 7.27 1.81
C ILE A 117 -6.21 5.92 2.53
N PHE A 118 -6.64 4.89 1.81
CA PHE A 118 -6.86 3.55 2.38
C PHE A 118 -5.67 2.58 2.25
N ASP A 119 -4.64 2.91 1.47
CA ASP A 119 -3.44 2.09 1.24
C ASP A 119 -2.24 2.55 2.09
N ILE A 120 -2.48 3.16 3.25
CA ILE A 120 -1.40 3.51 4.20
C ILE A 120 -0.86 2.22 4.82
N ALA A 121 -1.76 1.34 5.25
CA ALA A 121 -1.51 -0.04 5.64
C ALA A 121 -1.93 -0.97 4.49
N GLY A 122 -1.00 -1.75 3.97
CA GLY A 122 -1.26 -2.76 2.96
C GLY A 122 -0.85 -4.16 3.43
N LEU A 123 -1.72 -5.14 3.26
CA LEU A 123 -1.42 -6.56 3.48
C LEU A 123 -1.66 -7.31 2.16
N ARG A 124 -0.68 -8.11 1.74
CA ARG A 124 -0.78 -8.95 0.55
C ARG A 124 -0.86 -10.41 0.96
N VAL A 125 -1.91 -11.08 0.54
CA VAL A 125 -2.09 -12.53 0.69
C VAL A 125 -1.89 -13.16 -0.68
N THR A 126 -0.94 -14.10 -0.76
CA THR A 126 -0.73 -14.90 -1.95
C THR A 126 -1.30 -16.30 -1.72
N SER A 127 -2.09 -16.76 -2.67
CA SER A 127 -2.76 -18.06 -2.67
C SER A 127 -2.31 -18.90 -3.87
N PRO A 128 -2.47 -20.23 -3.83
CA PRO A 128 -2.13 -21.09 -4.96
C PRO A 128 -3.05 -20.85 -6.17
N TYR A 129 -4.37 -20.80 -5.94
CA TYR A 129 -5.36 -20.71 -7.01
C TYR A 129 -6.34 -19.55 -6.81
N VAL A 130 -7.05 -19.17 -7.89
CA VAL A 130 -8.09 -18.13 -7.84
C VAL A 130 -9.22 -18.49 -6.88
N ALA A 131 -9.64 -19.76 -6.83
CA ALA A 131 -10.66 -20.20 -5.89
C ALA A 131 -10.25 -19.96 -4.43
N ASP A 132 -8.97 -20.16 -4.11
CA ASP A 132 -8.42 -19.93 -2.77
C ASP A 132 -8.39 -18.44 -2.42
N VAL A 133 -8.12 -17.56 -3.40
CA VAL A 133 -8.21 -16.11 -3.21
C VAL A 133 -9.62 -15.72 -2.74
N HIS A 134 -10.66 -16.24 -3.38
CA HIS A 134 -12.04 -15.97 -2.99
C HIS A 134 -12.38 -16.60 -1.64
N LEU A 135 -11.91 -17.83 -1.36
CA LEU A 135 -12.10 -18.51 -0.08
C LEU A 135 -11.54 -17.69 1.09
N VAL A 136 -10.31 -17.18 0.96
CA VAL A 136 -9.68 -16.36 1.99
C VAL A 136 -10.39 -15.01 2.13
N ALA A 137 -10.78 -14.38 1.02
CA ALA A 137 -11.55 -13.14 1.05
C ALA A 137 -12.88 -13.34 1.80
N ASP A 138 -13.60 -14.43 1.52
CA ASP A 138 -14.86 -14.77 2.20
C ASP A 138 -14.66 -15.01 3.69
N ALA A 139 -13.57 -15.69 4.08
CA ALA A 139 -13.24 -15.90 5.48
C ALA A 139 -12.98 -14.57 6.22
N LEU A 140 -12.29 -13.62 5.58
CA LEU A 140 -12.07 -12.29 6.13
C LEU A 140 -13.36 -11.47 6.24
N ARG A 141 -14.23 -11.54 5.23
CA ARG A 141 -15.54 -10.84 5.22
C ARG A 141 -16.45 -11.29 6.36
N ARG A 142 -16.33 -12.54 6.81
CA ARG A 142 -17.14 -13.11 7.90
C ARG A 142 -16.66 -12.72 9.30
N GLN A 143 -15.49 -12.10 9.44
CA GLN A 143 -15.01 -11.68 10.76
C GLN A 143 -15.79 -10.44 11.24
N GLU A 144 -16.48 -10.57 12.37
CA GLU A 144 -17.41 -9.55 12.89
C GLU A 144 -16.72 -8.20 13.19
N ASP A 145 -15.44 -8.22 13.53
CA ASP A 145 -14.65 -7.04 13.86
C ASP A 145 -13.94 -6.42 12.64
N LEU A 146 -14.11 -6.97 11.44
CA LEU A 146 -13.62 -6.38 10.19
C LEU A 146 -14.78 -5.79 9.39
N THR A 147 -14.89 -4.46 9.36
CA THR A 147 -15.89 -3.79 8.53
C THR A 147 -15.36 -3.62 7.10
N VAL A 148 -15.98 -4.27 6.11
CA VAL A 148 -15.62 -4.07 4.69
C VAL A 148 -16.09 -2.69 4.24
N LEU A 149 -15.14 -1.84 3.84
CA LEU A 149 -15.41 -0.51 3.31
C LEU A 149 -15.57 -0.52 1.79
N GLN A 150 -14.73 -1.30 1.10
CA GLN A 150 -14.73 -1.36 -0.36
C GLN A 150 -14.14 -2.68 -0.83
N GLU A 151 -14.69 -3.18 -1.94
CA GLU A 151 -14.16 -4.34 -2.65
C GLU A 151 -13.96 -4.00 -4.13
N LYS A 152 -12.84 -4.46 -4.71
CA LYS A 152 -12.57 -4.37 -6.14
C LYS A 152 -11.99 -5.69 -6.63
N ASP A 153 -12.79 -6.42 -7.40
CA ASP A 153 -12.38 -7.69 -7.98
C ASP A 153 -11.78 -7.47 -9.38
N TYR A 154 -10.46 -7.25 -9.43
CA TYR A 154 -9.73 -7.20 -10.70
C TYR A 154 -9.36 -8.59 -11.22
N ILE A 155 -9.76 -9.68 -10.56
CA ILE A 155 -9.65 -11.03 -11.12
C ILE A 155 -10.81 -11.21 -12.10
N ALA A 156 -12.03 -10.92 -11.66
CA ALA A 156 -13.23 -10.95 -12.49
C ALA A 156 -13.25 -9.84 -13.56
N ALA A 157 -12.78 -8.63 -13.22
CA ALA A 157 -12.69 -7.49 -14.14
C ALA A 157 -11.27 -6.90 -14.19
N PRO A 158 -10.34 -7.52 -14.93
CA PRO A 158 -8.95 -7.06 -15.02
C PRO A 158 -8.83 -5.62 -15.53
N LYS A 159 -7.78 -4.92 -15.09
CA LYS A 159 -7.47 -3.60 -15.65
C LYS A 159 -6.97 -3.72 -17.10
N PRO A 160 -7.04 -2.64 -17.92
CA PRO A 160 -6.58 -2.66 -19.30
C PRO A 160 -5.12 -3.10 -19.50
N ASN A 161 -4.25 -2.90 -18.50
CA ASN A 161 -2.86 -3.34 -18.54
C ASN A 161 -2.65 -4.83 -18.19
N GLY A 162 -3.73 -5.60 -17.97
CA GLY A 162 -3.69 -7.01 -17.57
C GLY A 162 -3.54 -7.22 -16.05
N TYR A 163 -3.55 -6.17 -15.24
CA TYR A 163 -3.46 -6.29 -13.79
C TYR A 163 -4.66 -7.03 -13.20
N ARG A 164 -4.37 -8.05 -12.38
CA ARG A 164 -5.33 -8.88 -11.64
C ARG A 164 -4.96 -8.99 -10.17
N SER A 165 -5.95 -8.86 -9.30
CA SER A 165 -5.91 -9.01 -7.84
C SER A 165 -7.31 -8.75 -7.29
N LEU A 166 -7.68 -9.35 -6.18
CA LEU A 166 -8.86 -8.94 -5.41
C LEU A 166 -8.42 -7.96 -4.32
N HIS A 167 -8.98 -6.75 -4.30
CA HIS A 167 -8.69 -5.73 -3.29
C HIS A 167 -9.85 -5.65 -2.32
N LEU A 168 -9.58 -5.90 -1.05
CA LEU A 168 -10.54 -5.78 0.05
C LEU A 168 -10.04 -4.71 1.01
N ILE A 169 -10.74 -3.59 1.09
CA ILE A 169 -10.45 -2.52 2.04
C ILE A 169 -11.32 -2.74 3.27
N VAL A 170 -10.68 -3.03 4.39
CA VAL A 170 -11.35 -3.27 5.67
C VAL A 170 -11.01 -2.18 6.68
N ARG A 171 -11.93 -1.88 7.58
CA ARG A 171 -11.71 -1.03 8.75
C ARG A 171 -11.58 -1.92 9.98
N VAL A 172 -10.46 -1.73 10.69
CA VAL A 172 -10.01 -2.57 11.81
C VAL A 172 -10.01 -1.75 13.10
N PRO A 173 -10.63 -2.22 14.19
CA PRO A 173 -10.60 -1.55 15.48
C PRO A 173 -9.27 -1.79 16.21
N VAL A 174 -8.42 -0.77 16.30
CA VAL A 174 -7.16 -0.83 17.05
C VAL A 174 -7.37 -0.31 18.46
N PHE A 175 -7.11 -1.16 19.45
CA PHE A 175 -7.28 -0.85 20.87
C PHE A 175 -5.98 -0.27 21.45
N LEU A 176 -5.94 1.05 21.65
CA LEU A 176 -4.84 1.76 22.30
C LEU A 176 -5.13 1.95 23.79
N ALA A 177 -4.11 2.37 24.56
CA ALA A 177 -4.22 2.53 26.01
C ALA A 177 -5.39 3.41 26.49
N GLU A 178 -5.77 4.44 25.72
CA GLU A 178 -6.77 5.44 26.13
C GLU A 178 -8.00 5.48 25.22
N LYS A 179 -7.94 4.82 24.06
CA LYS A 179 -9.00 4.91 23.03
C LYS A 179 -8.93 3.75 22.05
N THR A 180 -10.06 3.46 21.43
CA THR A 180 -10.10 2.64 20.21
C THR A 180 -10.09 3.55 18.99
N VAL A 181 -9.29 3.21 17.99
CA VAL A 181 -9.27 3.91 16.69
C VAL A 181 -9.56 2.92 15.57
N HIS A 182 -10.43 3.31 14.64
CA HIS A 182 -10.78 2.46 13.51
C HIS A 182 -9.95 2.83 12.28
N VAL A 183 -9.10 1.91 11.84
CA VAL A 183 -8.06 2.18 10.84
C VAL A 183 -8.33 1.38 9.56
N PRO A 184 -8.31 2.01 8.37
CA PRO A 184 -8.43 1.27 7.12
C PRO A 184 -7.14 0.50 6.79
N VAL A 185 -7.30 -0.73 6.33
CA VAL A 185 -6.23 -1.60 5.82
C VAL A 185 -6.66 -2.11 4.46
N GLU A 186 -5.79 -1.95 3.45
CA GLU A 186 -5.99 -2.55 2.13
C GLU A 186 -5.40 -3.96 2.10
N ILE A 187 -6.25 -4.96 1.91
CA ILE A 187 -5.86 -6.35 1.72
C ILE A 187 -5.89 -6.67 0.22
N GLN A 188 -4.74 -7.06 -0.33
CA GLN A 188 -4.61 -7.47 -1.73
C GLN A 188 -4.43 -8.98 -1.78
N LEU A 189 -5.44 -9.69 -2.29
CA LEU A 189 -5.40 -11.13 -2.47
C LEU A 189 -5.08 -11.47 -3.93
N ARG A 190 -4.16 -12.42 -4.12
CA ARG A 190 -3.55 -12.73 -5.42
C ARG A 190 -3.18 -14.19 -5.51
N THR A 191 -3.11 -14.73 -6.73
CA THR A 191 -2.37 -15.98 -6.96
C THR A 191 -0.86 -15.72 -7.01
N ILE A 192 -0.06 -16.78 -6.94
CA ILE A 192 1.40 -16.71 -7.15
C ILE A 192 1.72 -16.05 -8.50
N ALA A 193 1.00 -16.44 -9.55
CA ALA A 193 1.17 -15.93 -10.90
C ALA A 193 0.87 -14.40 -10.96
N MET A 194 -0.21 -13.96 -10.31
CA MET A 194 -0.55 -12.54 -10.20
C MET A 194 0.48 -11.72 -9.42
N ASP A 195 1.00 -12.25 -8.30
CA ASP A 195 2.06 -11.56 -7.53
C ASP A 195 3.35 -11.44 -8.33
N PHE A 196 3.75 -12.51 -9.03
CA PHE A 196 4.91 -12.51 -9.93
C PHE A 196 4.78 -11.44 -11.03
N TRP A 197 3.67 -11.44 -11.76
CA TRP A 197 3.48 -10.48 -12.85
C TRP A 197 3.44 -9.04 -12.31
N SER A 198 2.65 -8.78 -11.27
CA SER A 198 2.47 -7.43 -10.74
C SER A 198 3.74 -6.87 -10.10
N SER A 199 4.55 -7.70 -9.44
CA SER A 199 5.82 -7.25 -8.85
C SER A 199 6.86 -6.92 -9.93
N THR A 200 6.90 -7.72 -10.99
CA THR A 200 7.75 -7.47 -12.16
C THR A 200 7.31 -6.22 -12.94
N GLU A 201 6.02 -6.08 -13.26
CA GLU A 201 5.47 -4.92 -13.98
C GLU A 201 5.74 -3.62 -13.21
N HIS A 202 5.49 -3.61 -11.90
CA HIS A 202 5.73 -2.44 -11.07
C HIS A 202 7.21 -2.03 -11.07
N SER A 203 8.11 -3.00 -10.93
CA SER A 203 9.56 -2.77 -10.94
C SER A 203 10.05 -2.24 -12.28
N LEU A 204 9.49 -2.74 -13.39
CA LEU A 204 9.82 -2.25 -14.73
C LEU A 204 9.33 -0.83 -14.93
N ARG A 205 8.06 -0.53 -14.61
CA ARG A 205 7.48 0.81 -14.75
C ARG A 205 8.20 1.85 -13.92
N TYR A 206 8.64 1.48 -12.73
CA TYR A 206 9.41 2.37 -11.87
C TYR A 206 10.70 2.86 -12.54
N LYS A 207 11.37 2.03 -13.37
CA LYS A 207 12.57 2.44 -14.12
C LYS A 207 12.31 3.47 -15.21
N PHE A 208 11.06 3.65 -15.61
CA PHE A 208 10.64 4.61 -16.64
C PHE A 208 9.91 5.82 -16.02
N ASP A 209 9.98 6.02 -14.70
CA ASP A 209 9.20 7.04 -13.99
C ASP A 209 7.70 7.00 -14.31
N GLY A 210 7.19 5.82 -14.67
CA GLY A 210 5.80 5.59 -15.07
C GLY A 210 5.49 5.81 -16.56
N ASP A 211 6.38 6.43 -17.34
CA ASP A 211 6.20 6.70 -18.78
C ASP A 211 6.80 5.58 -19.64
N VAL A 212 6.09 4.45 -19.67
CA VAL A 212 6.54 3.27 -20.43
C VAL A 212 6.09 3.36 -21.89
N PRO A 213 7.01 3.24 -22.87
CA PRO A 213 6.66 3.22 -24.28
C PRO A 213 5.58 2.19 -24.60
N GLU A 214 4.64 2.56 -25.47
CA GLU A 214 3.43 1.77 -25.75
C GLU A 214 3.74 0.32 -26.15
N GLN A 215 4.80 0.09 -26.93
CA GLN A 215 5.26 -1.26 -27.30
C GLN A 215 5.55 -2.16 -26.09
N HIS A 216 6.16 -1.61 -25.02
CA HIS A 216 6.50 -2.35 -23.82
C HIS A 216 5.26 -2.54 -22.95
N SER A 217 4.39 -1.55 -22.85
CA SER A 217 3.08 -1.66 -22.18
C SER A 217 2.21 -2.75 -22.81
N ARG A 218 2.15 -2.82 -24.14
CA ARG A 218 1.49 -3.91 -24.88
C ARG A 218 2.11 -5.26 -24.56
N ARG A 219 3.44 -5.36 -24.59
CA ARG A 219 4.15 -6.62 -24.26
C ARG A 219 3.91 -7.08 -22.83
N MET A 220 3.90 -6.17 -21.85
CA MET A 220 3.57 -6.52 -20.45
C MET A 220 2.14 -7.03 -20.32
N SER A 221 1.20 -6.43 -21.05
CA SER A 221 -0.20 -6.86 -21.08
C SER A 221 -0.36 -8.26 -21.70
N GLN A 222 0.38 -8.57 -22.77
CA GLN A 222 0.43 -9.91 -23.35
C GLN A 222 1.00 -10.95 -22.36
N ILE A 223 2.06 -10.60 -21.63
CA ILE A 223 2.63 -11.49 -20.59
C ILE A 223 1.61 -11.71 -19.46
N ALA A 224 0.79 -10.71 -19.14
CA ALA A 224 -0.27 -10.84 -18.13
C ALA A 224 -1.29 -11.91 -18.51
N GLU A 225 -1.61 -11.98 -19.80
CA GLU A 225 -2.52 -12.96 -20.39
C GLU A 225 -1.93 -14.36 -20.40
N THR A 226 -0.67 -14.53 -20.83
CA THR A 226 0.01 -15.84 -20.71
C THR A 226 0.07 -16.30 -19.25
N THR A 227 0.30 -15.37 -18.32
CA THR A 227 0.30 -15.67 -16.89
C THR A 227 -1.10 -16.09 -16.39
N ARG A 228 -2.18 -15.59 -17.00
CA ARG A 228 -3.56 -16.02 -16.73
C ARG A 228 -3.80 -17.45 -17.18
N GLU A 229 -3.44 -17.75 -18.41
CA GLU A 229 -3.62 -19.08 -19.00
C GLU A 229 -2.86 -20.15 -18.19
N LEU A 230 -1.64 -19.87 -17.74
CA LEU A 230 -0.86 -20.78 -16.89
C LEU A 230 -1.55 -21.05 -15.55
N ASP A 231 -2.09 -20.01 -14.92
CA ASP A 231 -2.82 -20.12 -13.64
C ASP A 231 -4.08 -20.98 -13.79
N GLU A 232 -4.81 -20.80 -14.90
CA GLU A 232 -6.02 -21.55 -15.25
C GLU A 232 -5.72 -23.03 -15.55
N GLN A 233 -4.69 -23.32 -16.35
CA GLN A 233 -4.27 -24.69 -16.67
C GLN A 233 -3.85 -25.46 -15.41
N MET A 234 -3.10 -24.82 -14.51
CA MET A 234 -2.70 -25.45 -13.24
C MET A 234 -3.90 -25.71 -12.33
N ALA A 235 -4.88 -24.80 -12.29
CA ALA A 235 -6.11 -24.98 -11.53
C ALA A 235 -6.97 -26.13 -12.11
N GLU A 236 -7.06 -26.24 -13.43
CA GLU A 236 -7.76 -27.33 -14.11
C GLU A 236 -7.09 -28.68 -13.83
N LEU A 237 -5.77 -28.76 -14.01
CA LEU A 237 -5.01 -29.99 -13.74
C LEU A 237 -5.20 -30.46 -12.29
N ARG A 238 -5.15 -29.53 -11.33
CA ARG A 238 -5.45 -29.86 -9.93
C ARG A 238 -6.84 -30.46 -9.78
N ARG A 239 -7.87 -29.86 -10.40
CA ARG A 239 -9.25 -30.35 -10.29
C ARG A 239 -9.39 -31.79 -10.80
N VAL A 240 -8.65 -32.14 -11.85
CA VAL A 240 -8.61 -33.49 -12.42
C VAL A 240 -7.84 -34.48 -11.55
N LEU A 241 -6.76 -34.04 -10.89
CA LEU A 241 -5.93 -34.91 -10.05
C LEU A 241 -6.46 -35.07 -8.62
N ALA A 242 -7.30 -34.15 -8.15
CA ALA A 242 -7.92 -34.17 -6.82
C ALA A 242 -9.33 -34.78 -6.81
N SER A 243 -9.80 -35.32 -7.94
CA SER A 243 -11.05 -36.09 -8.07
C SER A 243 -10.80 -37.59 -7.94
#